data_AF-A0A3N7DD27-F1
#
_entry.id   AF-A0A3N7DD27-F1
#
_cell.length_a   1.000
_cell.length_b   1.000
_cell.length_c   1.000
_cell.angle_alpha   90.00
_cell.angle_beta   90.00
_cell.angle_gamma   90.00
#
_symmetry.space_group_name_H-M   'P 1'
#
loop_
_entity.id
_entity.type
_entity.pdbx_description
1 polymer ?
#
loop_
_entity_poly.entity_id
_entity_poly.type
_entity_poly.pdbx_seq_one_letter_code
_entity_poly.pdbx_strand_id
1 'polypeptide(L)'
;MSTYYLARQLWRKATYKKPRARGIDPVGEAEVFLAYGRTGDAVRVLKDAMKDEPHNLSIKVTLLRAYSSEGNGKAYCRLARDIQAQVKDQPVWHTIQEAGRQLAPQDPLFAANA
;
A
#
# COMPACT_ATOMS: atom_id res chain seq x y z
N MET A 1 -41.41 8.07 -9.37
CA MET A 1 -40.46 7.30 -8.54
C MET A 1 -39.26 6.94 -9.38
N SER A 2 -38.07 7.22 -8.85
CA SER A 2 -36.81 7.40 -9.56
C SER A 2 -36.17 6.09 -10.04
N THR A 3 -36.02 5.91 -11.35
CA THR A 3 -35.26 4.82 -11.98
C THR A 3 -33.77 5.16 -12.19
N TYR A 4 -33.34 6.38 -11.84
CA TYR A 4 -32.01 6.90 -12.20
C TYR A 4 -30.88 6.58 -11.21
N TYR A 5 -31.16 5.93 -10.08
CA TYR A 5 -30.14 5.68 -9.06
C TYR A 5 -29.29 4.42 -9.30
N LEU A 6 -29.74 3.49 -10.15
CA LEU A 6 -29.04 2.22 -10.37
C LEU A 6 -27.93 2.29 -11.44
N ALA A 7 -28.04 3.20 -12.41
CA ALA A 7 -27.09 3.29 -13.52
C ALA A 7 -25.72 3.91 -13.13
N ARG A 8 -25.71 4.82 -12.14
CA ARG A 8 -24.50 5.57 -11.74
C ARG A 8 -23.49 4.71 -10.95
N GLN A 9 -23.94 3.68 -10.25
CA GLN A 9 -23.05 2.80 -9.49
C GLN A 9 -22.33 1.78 -10.36
N LEU A 10 -22.93 1.37 -11.49
CA LEU A 10 -22.36 0.38 -12.39
C LEU A 10 -21.24 0.94 -13.27
N TRP A 11 -21.32 2.22 -13.67
CA TRP A 11 -20.27 2.86 -14.49
C TRP A 11 -18.95 3.14 -13.76
N ARG A 12 -18.97 3.30 -12.42
CA ARG A 12 -17.74 3.57 -11.63
C ARG A 12 -16.82 2.37 -11.54
N LYS A 13 -17.34 1.14 -11.64
CA LYS A 13 -16.51 -0.08 -11.68
C LYS A 13 -15.92 -0.34 -13.07
N ALA A 14 -16.57 0.12 -14.14
CA ALA A 14 -16.13 -0.10 -15.52
C ALA A 14 -14.98 0.83 -15.97
N THR A 15 -14.70 1.92 -15.24
CA THR A 15 -13.73 2.95 -15.65
C THR A 15 -12.37 2.86 -14.97
N TYR A 16 -12.10 1.83 -14.14
CA TYR A 16 -10.77 1.65 -13.58
C TYR A 16 -9.78 1.16 -14.63
N LYS A 17 -8.95 2.06 -15.14
CA LYS A 17 -7.74 1.73 -15.90
C LYS A 17 -6.56 1.71 -14.95
N LYS A 18 -5.82 0.60 -14.93
CA LYS A 18 -4.58 0.47 -14.15
C LYS A 18 -3.62 1.65 -14.45
N PRO A 19 -2.84 2.13 -13.48
CA PRO A 19 -1.86 3.22 -13.68
C PRO A 19 -0.93 2.97 -14.88
N ARG A 20 -0.36 1.77 -14.98
CA ARG A 20 0.51 1.40 -16.11
C ARG A 20 -0.19 1.42 -17.46
N ALA A 21 -1.45 0.99 -17.52
CA ALA A 21 -2.25 1.08 -18.74
C ALA A 21 -2.56 2.53 -19.15
N ARG A 22 -2.30 3.50 -18.26
CA ARG A 22 -2.35 4.94 -18.52
C ARG A 22 -0.96 5.58 -18.69
N GLY A 23 0.12 4.79 -18.65
CA GLY A 23 1.50 5.29 -18.68
C GLY A 23 1.94 6.01 -17.39
N ILE A 24 1.22 5.82 -16.29
CA ILE A 24 1.48 6.47 -15.00
C ILE A 24 2.21 5.48 -14.09
N ASP A 25 3.28 5.94 -13.44
CA ASP A 25 3.95 5.16 -12.41
C ASP A 25 3.00 4.94 -11.21
N PRO A 26 2.66 3.68 -10.87
CA PRO A 26 1.77 3.38 -9.76
C PRO A 26 2.30 3.86 -8.41
N VAL A 27 3.62 3.94 -8.23
CA VAL A 27 4.20 4.46 -6.99
C VAL A 27 3.87 5.94 -6.87
N GLY A 28 4.26 6.76 -7.85
CA GLY A 28 3.94 8.19 -7.87
C GLY A 28 2.44 8.50 -7.71
N GLU A 29 1.55 7.77 -8.39
CA GLU A 29 0.10 7.96 -8.22
C GLU A 29 -0.36 7.66 -6.77
N ALA A 30 0.18 6.62 -6.16
CA ALA A 30 -0.15 6.28 -4.78
C ALA A 30 0.40 7.30 -3.78
N GLU A 31 1.58 7.88 -4.02
CA GLU A 31 2.12 8.95 -3.16
C GLU A 31 1.21 10.18 -3.17
N VAL A 32 0.69 10.56 -4.34
CA VAL A 32 -0.31 11.63 -4.46
C VAL A 32 -1.55 11.30 -3.64
N PHE A 33 -2.07 10.06 -3.72
CA PHE A 33 -3.21 9.66 -2.90
C PHE A 33 -2.92 9.73 -1.40
N LEU A 34 -1.74 9.31 -0.96
CA LEU A 34 -1.34 9.43 0.45
C LEU A 34 -1.26 10.88 0.91
N ALA A 35 -0.71 11.78 0.09
CA ALA A 35 -0.63 13.21 0.41
C ALA A 35 -2.01 13.85 0.63
N TYR A 36 -3.04 13.36 -0.07
CA TYR A 36 -4.43 13.81 0.10
C TYR A 36 -5.23 12.96 1.11
N GLY A 37 -4.59 12.08 1.88
CA GLY A 37 -5.26 11.22 2.86
C GLY A 37 -6.17 10.14 2.25
N ARG A 38 -6.07 9.87 0.95
CA ARG A 38 -6.86 8.86 0.22
C ARG A 38 -6.20 7.49 0.27
N THR A 39 -5.92 7.02 1.48
CA THR A 39 -5.12 5.80 1.70
C THR A 39 -5.71 4.55 1.05
N GLY A 40 -7.03 4.37 1.06
CA GLY A 40 -7.68 3.22 0.43
C GLY A 40 -7.47 3.14 -1.09
N ASP A 41 -7.41 4.30 -1.77
CA ASP A 41 -7.08 4.35 -3.20
C ASP A 41 -5.61 4.03 -3.47
N ALA A 42 -4.70 4.53 -2.61
CA ALA A 42 -3.28 4.20 -2.67
C ALA A 42 -3.05 2.69 -2.53
N VAL A 43 -3.66 2.06 -1.51
CA VAL A 43 -3.59 0.62 -1.29
C VAL A 43 -4.10 -0.15 -2.51
N ARG A 44 -5.23 0.27 -3.09
CA ARG A 44 -5.81 -0.39 -4.26
C ARG A 44 -4.87 -0.33 -5.46
N VAL A 45 -4.34 0.85 -5.78
CA VAL A 45 -3.38 1.04 -6.88
C VAL A 45 -2.13 0.18 -6.70
N LEU A 46 -1.55 0.19 -5.50
CA LEU A 46 -0.31 -0.52 -5.22
C LEU A 46 -0.50 -2.04 -5.21
N LYS A 47 -1.62 -2.55 -4.69
CA LYS A 47 -1.94 -3.98 -4.74
C LYS A 47 -2.12 -4.47 -6.17
N ASP A 48 -2.75 -3.67 -7.04
CA ASP A 48 -2.89 -4.03 -8.45
C ASP A 48 -1.55 -3.98 -9.18
N ALA A 49 -0.71 -2.97 -8.90
CA ALA A 49 0.63 -2.89 -9.47
C ALA A 49 1.54 -4.04 -8.99
N MET A 50 1.41 -4.48 -7.73
CA MET A 50 2.17 -5.59 -7.17
C MET A 50 1.81 -6.94 -7.81
N LYS A 51 0.59 -7.12 -8.32
CA LYS A 51 0.23 -8.33 -9.10
C LYS A 51 1.00 -8.40 -10.41
N ASP A 52 1.22 -7.25 -11.04
CA ASP A 52 1.91 -7.15 -12.32
C ASP A 52 3.44 -7.15 -12.15
N GLU A 53 3.96 -6.57 -11.05
CA GLU A 53 5.38 -6.57 -10.69
C GLU A 53 5.61 -7.01 -9.23
N PRO A 54 5.56 -8.32 -8.94
CA PRO A 54 5.65 -8.84 -7.57
C PRO A 54 7.04 -8.70 -6.94
N HIS A 55 8.08 -8.42 -7.73
CA HIS A 55 9.46 -8.24 -7.25
C HIS A 55 9.85 -6.77 -7.10
N ASN A 56 9.00 -5.83 -7.50
CA ASN A 56 9.31 -4.41 -7.41
C ASN A 56 9.25 -3.94 -5.94
N LEU A 57 10.42 -3.65 -5.39
CA LEU A 57 10.58 -3.26 -4.00
C LEU A 57 9.96 -1.89 -3.69
N SER A 58 10.02 -0.94 -4.64
CA SER A 58 9.44 0.40 -4.47
C SER A 58 7.92 0.33 -4.25
N ILE A 59 7.22 -0.52 -5.02
CA ILE A 59 5.78 -0.76 -4.82
C ILE A 59 5.50 -1.32 -3.42
N LYS A 60 6.29 -2.29 -2.96
CA LYS A 60 6.10 -2.92 -1.64
C LYS A 60 6.36 -1.94 -0.49
N VAL A 61 7.42 -1.13 -0.57
CA VAL A 61 7.73 -0.11 0.43
C VAL A 61 6.64 0.95 0.50
N THR A 62 6.18 1.46 -0.65
CA THR A 62 5.07 2.43 -0.68
C THR A 62 3.77 1.81 -0.18
N LEU A 63 3.54 0.52 -0.42
CA LEU A 63 2.38 -0.21 0.10
C LEU A 63 2.45 -0.39 1.62
N LEU A 64 3.63 -0.61 2.20
CA LEU A 64 3.81 -0.56 3.66
C LEU A 64 3.46 0.81 4.22
N ARG A 65 3.92 1.89 3.58
CA ARG A 65 3.55 3.26 4.00
C ARG A 65 2.04 3.48 3.94
N ALA A 66 1.38 3.00 2.88
CA ALA A 66 -0.07 3.05 2.76
C ALA A 66 -0.77 2.22 3.84
N TYR A 67 -0.31 1.00 4.13
CA TYR A 67 -0.87 0.21 5.23
C TYR A 67 -0.68 0.85 6.61
N SER A 68 0.45 1.53 6.82
CA SER A 68 0.67 2.30 8.04
C SER A 68 -0.32 3.44 8.18
N SER A 69 -0.54 4.21 7.11
CA SER A 69 -1.56 5.27 7.11
C SER A 69 -3.00 4.74 7.23
N GLU A 70 -3.26 3.50 6.80
CA GLU A 70 -4.58 2.85 6.92
C GLU A 70 -4.82 2.29 8.33
N GLY A 71 -3.76 2.09 9.13
CA GLY A 71 -3.85 1.37 10.40
C GLY A 71 -3.92 -0.15 10.23
N ASN A 72 -3.57 -0.68 9.06
CA ASN A 72 -3.75 -2.10 8.74
C ASN A 72 -2.53 -2.94 9.19
N GLY A 73 -2.40 -3.11 10.50
CA GLY A 73 -1.29 -3.83 11.11
C GLY A 73 -1.10 -5.26 10.57
N LYS A 74 -2.19 -6.00 10.32
CA LYS A 74 -2.10 -7.39 9.81
C LYS A 74 -1.49 -7.46 8.41
N ALA A 75 -1.93 -6.58 7.50
CA ALA A 75 -1.38 -6.55 6.15
C ALA A 75 0.06 -6.03 6.15
N TYR A 76 0.33 -5.01 6.98
CA TYR A 76 1.66 -4.46 7.21
C TYR A 76 2.66 -5.53 7.67
N CYS A 77 2.32 -6.27 8.73
CA CYS A 77 3.15 -7.33 9.30
C CYS A 77 3.51 -8.43 8.30
N ARG A 78 2.56 -8.80 7.41
CA ARG A 78 2.81 -9.80 6.37
C ARG A 78 3.80 -9.29 5.34
N LEU A 79 3.52 -8.11 4.78
CA LEU A 79 4.35 -7.53 3.73
C LEU A 79 5.76 -7.18 4.24
N ALA A 80 5.88 -6.75 5.50
CA ALA A 80 7.17 -6.46 6.12
C ALA A 80 8.05 -7.70 6.23
N ARG A 81 7.49 -8.87 6.60
CA ARG A 81 8.22 -10.15 6.58
C ARG A 81 8.67 -10.52 5.17
N ASP A 82 7.81 -10.31 4.17
CA ASP A 82 8.10 -10.66 2.77
C ASP A 82 9.27 -9.87 2.17
N ILE A 83 9.55 -8.67 2.69
CA ILE A 83 10.64 -7.82 2.19
C ILE A 83 11.82 -7.67 3.14
N GLN A 84 11.69 -8.13 4.39
CA GLN A 84 12.70 -7.94 5.44
C GLN A 84 14.09 -8.33 4.95
N ALA A 85 14.25 -9.51 4.36
CA ALA A 85 15.57 -10.00 3.94
C ALA A 85 16.24 -9.08 2.91
N GLN A 86 15.46 -8.37 2.09
CA GLN A 86 15.94 -7.46 1.06
C GLN A 86 16.25 -6.05 1.60
N VAL A 87 15.56 -5.61 2.65
CA VAL A 87 15.69 -4.23 3.17
C VAL A 87 16.30 -4.11 4.56
N LYS A 88 16.51 -5.21 5.30
CA LYS A 88 16.99 -5.17 6.70
C LYS A 88 18.27 -4.36 6.92
N ASP A 89 19.15 -4.31 5.92
CA ASP A 89 20.43 -3.60 5.97
C ASP A 89 20.33 -2.19 5.33
N GLN A 90 19.13 -1.74 4.98
CA GLN A 90 18.86 -0.44 4.36
C GLN A 90 18.18 0.51 5.36
N PRO A 91 18.40 1.84 5.25
CA PRO A 91 17.80 2.82 6.16
C PRO A 91 16.26 2.75 6.25
N VAL A 92 15.60 2.37 5.15
CA VAL A 92 14.14 2.23 5.09
C VAL A 92 13.61 1.21 6.11
N TRP A 93 14.41 0.23 6.51
CA TRP A 93 14.01 -0.76 7.49
C TRP A 93 13.74 -0.15 8.87
N HIS A 94 14.51 0.85 9.29
CA HIS A 94 14.25 1.54 10.56
C HIS A 94 12.88 2.21 10.59
N THR A 95 12.51 2.89 9.50
CA THR A 95 11.17 3.48 9.35
C THR A 95 10.08 2.40 9.35
N ILE A 96 10.33 1.26 8.69
CA ILE A 96 9.40 0.13 8.68
C ILE A 96 9.20 -0.43 10.10
N GLN A 97 10.26 -0.54 10.89
CA GLN A 97 10.18 -1.00 12.28
C GLN A 97 9.46 0.00 13.17
N GLU A 98 9.72 1.30 13.02
CA GLU A 98 9.04 2.36 13.80
C GLU A 98 7.52 2.32 13.59
N ALA A 99 7.07 2.35 12.34
CA ALA A 99 5.65 2.23 12.02
C ALA A 99 5.09 0.87 12.48
N GLY A 100 5.86 -0.21 12.32
CA GLY A 100 5.48 -1.55 12.78
C GLY A 100 5.25 -1.62 14.29
N ARG A 101 6.08 -0.97 15.11
CA ARG A 101 5.89 -0.89 16.56
C ARG A 101 4.61 -0.17 16.96
N GLN A 102 4.22 0.86 16.20
CA GLN A 102 2.97 1.59 16.46
C GLN A 102 1.74 0.74 16.10
N LEU A 103 1.81 -0.04 15.01
CA LEU A 103 0.69 -0.83 14.51
C LEU A 103 0.54 -2.21 15.17
N ALA A 104 1.66 -2.82 15.55
CA ALA A 104 1.74 -4.18 16.07
C ALA A 104 2.88 -4.29 17.10
N PRO A 105 2.75 -3.65 18.28
CA PRO A 105 3.82 -3.58 19.29
C PRO A 105 4.25 -4.96 19.81
N GLN A 106 3.36 -5.95 19.77
CA GLN A 106 3.65 -7.34 20.17
C GLN A 106 4.34 -8.18 19.09
N ASP A 107 4.55 -7.68 17.86
CA ASP A 107 5.21 -8.45 16.80
C ASP A 107 6.75 -8.36 16.94
N PRO A 108 7.47 -9.48 17.18
CA PRO A 108 8.92 -9.47 17.36
C PRO A 108 9.69 -8.94 16.14
N LEU A 109 9.10 -8.94 14.94
CA LEU A 109 9.72 -8.39 13.74
C LEU A 109 10.14 -6.92 13.90
N PHE A 110 9.41 -6.16 14.72
CA PHE A 110 9.60 -4.73 14.89
C PHE A 110 10.26 -4.36 16.21
N ALA A 111 10.57 -5.35 17.05
CA ALA A 111 11.39 -5.14 18.24
C ALA A 111 12.72 -4.51 17.80
N ALA A 112 13.14 -3.45 18.52
CA ALA A 112 14.51 -3.00 18.42
C ALA A 112 15.36 -4.10 19.05
N ASN A 113 15.93 -4.97 18.22
CA ASN A 113 17.04 -5.80 18.68
C ASN A 113 18.13 -4.81 19.11
N ALA A 114 18.33 -4.73 20.43
CA ALA A 114 19.37 -3.96 21.07
C ALA A 114 20.76 -4.48 20.67
#